data_AF-A0A1I3W6X4-F1
#
_entry.id   AF-A0A1I3W6X4-F1
#
_cell.length_a   1.000
_cell.length_b   1.000
_cell.length_c   1.000
_cell.angle_alpha   90.00
_cell.angle_beta   90.00
_cell.angle_gamma   90.00
#
_symmetry.space_group_name_H-M   'P 1'
#
loop_
_entity.id
_entity.type
_entity.pdbx_description
1 polymer ?
#
loop_
_entity_poly.entity_id
_entity_poly.type
_entity_poly.pdbx_seq_one_letter_code
_entity_poly.pdbx_strand_id
1 'polypeptide(L)'
;MTQIGLMLLQIVQVLLNIVWWIIVIQAVLSWLIQFNVINTHSDFVRAVWNALYRITEPLYRPFRRILPDFGALDLSPLVVLLILYILQNIVIPRIAIMIAGAAF
;
A
#
# COMPACT_ATOMS: atom_id res chain seq x y z
N MET A 1 18.48 -25.14 2.05
CA MET A 1 17.04 -24.88 2.26
C MET A 1 16.78 -23.43 2.70
N THR A 2 17.56 -22.86 3.62
CA THR A 2 17.40 -21.48 4.11
C THR A 2 17.53 -20.40 3.02
N GLN A 3 18.43 -20.60 2.04
CA GLN A 3 18.60 -19.68 0.91
C GLN A 3 17.33 -19.51 0.05
N ILE A 4 16.57 -20.59 -0.16
CA ILE A 4 15.32 -20.55 -0.92
C ILE A 4 14.27 -19.73 -0.16
N GLY A 5 14.20 -19.89 1.17
CA GLY A 5 13.29 -19.10 2.02
C GLY A 5 13.58 -17.60 1.96
N LEU A 6 14.85 -17.20 1.95
CA LEU A 6 15.25 -15.79 1.82
C LEU A 6 14.88 -15.20 0.46
N MET A 7 15.05 -15.96 -0.64
CA MET A 7 14.64 -15.53 -1.97
C MET A 7 13.12 -15.29 -2.05
N LEU A 8 12.32 -16.19 -1.47
CA LEU A 8 10.87 -16.02 -1.41
C LEU A 8 10.47 -14.76 -0.63
N LEU A 9 11.12 -14.49 0.52
CA LEU A 9 10.89 -13.25 1.27
C LEU A 9 11.27 -12.00 0.48
N GLN A 10 12.35 -12.03 -0.31
CA GLN A 10 12.73 -10.91 -1.18
C GLN A 10 11.69 -10.65 -2.26
N ILE A 11 11.13 -11.70 -2.88
CA ILE A 11 10.05 -11.55 -3.87
C ILE A 11 8.83 -10.89 -3.21
N VAL A 12 8.45 -11.33 -2.01
CA VAL A 12 7.35 -10.71 -1.24
C VAL A 12 7.66 -9.23 -0.94
N GLN A 13 8.90 -8.91 -0.55
CA GLN A 13 9.31 -7.53 -0.30
C GLN A 13 9.17 -6.64 -1.55
N VAL A 14 9.54 -7.15 -2.73
CA VAL A 14 9.38 -6.42 -4.00
C VAL A 14 7.90 -6.17 -4.30
N LEU A 15 7.05 -7.19 -4.12
CA LEU A 15 5.60 -7.06 -4.33
C LEU A 15 4.98 -6.03 -3.37
N LEU A 16 5.36 -6.06 -2.08
CA LEU A 16 4.89 -5.09 -1.10
C LEU A 16 5.36 -3.66 -1.41
N ASN A 17 6.57 -3.48 -1.93
CA ASN A 17 7.06 -2.18 -2.39
C ASN A 17 6.23 -1.64 -3.56
N ILE A 18 5.87 -2.48 -4.52
CA ILE A 18 4.99 -2.08 -5.64
C ILE A 18 3.63 -1.63 -5.11
N VAL A 19 3.04 -2.41 -4.21
CA VAL A 19 1.75 -2.05 -3.58
C VAL A 19 1.86 -0.74 -2.80
N TRP A 20 2.96 -0.53 -2.07
CA TRP A 20 3.22 0.72 -1.34
C TRP A 20 3.20 1.93 -2.27
N TRP A 21 3.90 1.87 -3.41
CA TRP A 21 3.91 2.96 -4.39
C TRP A 21 2.55 3.19 -5.04
N ILE A 22 1.80 2.14 -5.36
CA ILE A 22 0.43 2.26 -5.89
C ILE A 22 -0.47 3.02 -4.91
N ILE A 23 -0.38 2.70 -3.62
CA ILE A 23 -1.15 3.36 -2.56
C ILE A 23 -0.73 4.81 -2.39
N VAL A 24 0.58 5.11 -2.42
CA VAL A 24 1.07 6.50 -2.38
C VAL A 24 0.56 7.30 -3.56
N ILE A 25 0.67 6.79 -4.79
CA ILE A 25 0.19 7.46 -6.00
C ILE A 25 -1.32 7.70 -5.90
N GLN A 26 -2.08 6.71 -5.46
CA GLN A 26 -3.53 6.84 -5.29
C GLN A 26 -3.88 7.87 -4.21
N ALA A 27 -3.17 7.89 -3.08
CA ALA A 27 -3.40 8.86 -2.00
C ALA A 27 -3.10 10.29 -2.47
N VAL A 28 -1.96 10.51 -3.12
CA VAL A 28 -1.60 11.81 -3.69
C VAL A 28 -2.62 12.25 -4.74
N LEU A 29 -3.00 11.36 -5.67
CA LEU A 29 -4.01 11.66 -6.69
C LEU A 29 -5.36 12.01 -6.06
N SER A 30 -5.75 11.32 -4.97
CA SER A 30 -6.99 11.60 -4.24
C SER A 30 -7.01 13.01 -3.67
N TRP A 31 -5.89 13.45 -3.06
CA TRP A 31 -5.76 14.81 -2.54
C TRP A 31 -5.74 15.85 -3.66
N LEU A 32 -5.02 15.58 -4.76
CA LEU A 32 -4.98 16.50 -5.90
C LEU A 32 -6.36 16.74 -6.51
N ILE A 33 -7.20 15.69 -6.58
CA ILE A 33 -8.59 15.81 -7.04
C ILE A 33 -9.44 16.54 -5.98
N GLN A 34 -9.33 16.17 -4.71
CA GLN A 34 -10.14 16.75 -3.62
C GLN A 34 -9.90 18.25 -3.43
N PHE A 35 -8.65 18.69 -3.59
CA PHE A 35 -8.26 20.10 -3.49
C PHE A 35 -8.43 20.88 -4.82
N ASN A 36 -9.10 20.30 -5.82
CA ASN A 36 -9.31 20.89 -7.15
C ASN A 36 -8.00 21.31 -7.85
N VAL A 37 -6.88 20.66 -7.55
CA VAL A 37 -5.59 20.89 -8.23
C VAL A 37 -5.61 20.22 -9.61
N ILE A 38 -6.26 19.06 -9.72
CA ILE A 38 -6.44 18.33 -10.99
C ILE A 38 -7.93 18.13 -11.27
N ASN A 39 -8.34 18.50 -12.48
CA ASN A 39 -9.71 18.28 -12.96
C ASN A 39 -9.87 16.86 -13.52
N THR A 40 -10.85 16.11 -13.00
CA THR A 40 -11.25 14.78 -13.49
C THR A 40 -12.09 14.80 -14.77
N HIS A 41 -12.26 15.98 -15.39
CA HIS A 41 -12.99 16.16 -16.64
C HIS A 41 -12.34 15.44 -17.83
N SER A 42 -11.03 15.23 -17.78
CA SER A 42 -10.33 14.42 -18.79
C SER A 42 -10.63 12.93 -18.61
N ASP A 43 -11.06 12.28 -19.69
CA ASP A 43 -11.37 10.84 -19.71
C ASP A 43 -10.18 9.98 -19.26
N PHE A 44 -8.95 10.42 -19.55
CA PHE A 44 -7.73 9.76 -19.11
C PHE A 44 -7.58 9.75 -17.58
N VAL A 45 -7.73 10.93 -16.94
CA VAL A 45 -7.62 11.07 -15.47
C VAL A 45 -8.69 10.23 -14.79
N ARG A 46 -9.92 10.24 -15.32
CA ARG A 46 -11.03 9.44 -14.79
C ARG A 46 -10.77 7.93 -14.92
N ALA A 47 -10.21 7.47 -16.04
CA ALA A 47 -9.86 6.06 -16.24
C ALA A 47 -8.78 5.60 -15.25
N VAL A 48 -7.71 6.39 -15.09
CA VAL A 48 -6.63 6.09 -14.13
C VAL A 48 -7.15 6.07 -12.70
N TRP A 49 -7.95 7.07 -12.32
CA TRP A 49 -8.58 7.13 -11.00
C TRP A 49 -9.43 5.89 -10.71
N ASN A 50 -10.29 5.49 -11.64
CA ASN A 50 -11.15 4.33 -11.48
C ASN A 50 -10.35 3.02 -11.39
N ALA A 51 -9.27 2.89 -12.16
CA ALA A 51 -8.39 1.72 -12.10
C ALA A 51 -7.70 1.61 -10.74
N LEU A 52 -7.09 2.70 -10.27
CA LEU A 52 -6.44 2.76 -8.96
C LEU A 52 -7.43 2.52 -7.82
N TYR A 53 -8.62 3.12 -7.88
CA TYR A 53 -9.66 2.93 -6.89
C TYR A 53 -10.08 1.46 -6.78
N ARG A 54 -10.35 0.80 -7.92
CA ARG A 54 -10.73 -0.64 -7.93
C ARG A 54 -9.65 -1.56 -7.37
N ILE A 55 -8.38 -1.26 -7.63
CA ILE A 55 -7.26 -2.05 -7.13
C ILE A 55 -7.08 -1.86 -5.62
N THR A 56 -7.26 -0.64 -5.13
CA THR A 56 -7.02 -0.27 -3.73
C THR A 56 -8.22 -0.44 -2.81
N GLU A 57 -9.45 -0.49 -3.35
CA GLU A 57 -10.68 -0.65 -2.58
C GLU A 57 -10.66 -1.88 -1.65
N PRO A 58 -10.26 -3.10 -2.08
CA PRO A 58 -10.22 -4.27 -1.20
C PRO A 58 -9.27 -4.09 -0.01
N LEU A 59 -8.18 -3.33 -0.20
CA LEU A 59 -7.22 -3.00 0.84
C LEU A 59 -7.77 -1.95 1.80
N TYR A 60 -8.51 -0.95 1.31
CA TYR A 60 -9.02 0.15 2.14
C TYR A 60 -10.36 -0.15 2.83
N ARG A 61 -11.20 -1.02 2.25
CA ARG A 61 -12.55 -1.32 2.74
C ARG A 61 -12.60 -1.77 4.21
N PRO A 62 -11.68 -2.60 4.73
CA PRO A 62 -11.66 -2.95 6.15
C PRO A 62 -11.37 -1.73 7.03
N PHE A 63 -10.46 -0.85 6.62
CA PHE A 63 -10.04 0.30 7.41
C PHE A 63 -11.09 1.42 7.42
N ARG A 64 -11.78 1.65 6.30
CA ARG A 64 -12.91 2.60 6.23
C ARG A 64 -14.06 2.27 7.17
N ARG A 65 -14.21 1.01 7.59
CA ARG A 65 -15.24 0.60 8.56
C ARG A 65 -14.84 0.89 10.01
N ILE A 66 -13.54 1.06 10.27
CA ILE A 66 -12.97 1.24 11.60
C ILE A 66 -12.65 2.71 11.85
N LEU A 67 -12.22 3.42 10.80
CA LEU A 67 -11.87 4.83 10.89
C LEU A 67 -13.11 5.71 10.98
N PRO A 68 -13.08 6.78 11.79
CA PRO A 68 -14.08 7.84 11.74
C PRO A 68 -14.14 8.48 10.36
N ASP A 69 -15.30 9.01 9.97
CA ASP A 69 -15.42 9.81 8.74
C ASP A 69 -14.69 11.16 8.94
N PHE A 70 -13.53 11.31 8.30
CA PHE A 70 -12.73 12.54 8.31
C PHE A 70 -13.21 13.59 7.28
N GLY A 71 -14.46 13.47 6.83
CA GLY A 71 -15.06 14.37 5.85
C GLY A 71 -14.38 14.30 4.48
N ALA A 72 -13.71 15.38 4.08
CA ALA A 72 -13.08 15.50 2.76
C ALA A 72 -11.77 14.71 2.60
N LEU A 73 -11.14 14.28 3.70
CA LEU A 73 -9.84 13.61 3.65
C LEU A 73 -9.97 12.11 3.92
N ASP A 74 -9.62 11.28 2.94
CA ASP A 74 -9.50 9.84 3.16
C ASP A 74 -8.16 9.52 3.86
N LEU A 75 -8.22 9.15 5.14
CA LEU A 75 -7.04 8.71 5.91
C LEU A 75 -6.75 7.21 5.76
N SER A 76 -7.60 6.45 5.06
CA SER A 76 -7.41 5.01 4.86
C SER A 76 -6.05 4.67 4.21
N PRO A 77 -5.57 5.41 3.17
CA PRO A 77 -4.27 5.14 2.58
C PRO A 77 -3.14 5.26 3.60
N LEU A 78 -3.20 6.23 4.52
CA LEU A 78 -2.17 6.42 5.56
C LEU A 78 -2.08 5.21 6.48
N VAL A 79 -3.22 4.67 6.90
CA VAL A 79 -3.28 3.47 7.75
C VAL A 79 -2.72 2.25 7.02
N VAL A 80 -3.05 2.07 5.75
CA VAL A 80 -2.51 0.95 4.98
C VAL A 80 -1.00 1.10 4.75
N LEU A 81 -0.51 2.31 4.45
CA LEU A 81 0.93 2.58 4.34
C LEU A 81 1.66 2.30 5.64
N LEU A 82 1.07 2.63 6.80
CA LEU A 82 1.65 2.34 8.10
C LEU A 82 1.77 0.82 8.34
N ILE A 83 0.73 0.06 8.00
CA ILE A 83 0.75 -1.40 8.12
C ILE A 83 1.80 -2.01 7.19
N LEU A 84 1.85 -1.56 5.93
CA LEU A 84 2.87 -2.00 4.98
C LEU A 84 4.28 -1.62 5.44
N TYR A 85 4.46 -0.47 6.06
CA TYR A 85 5.74 -0.05 6.62
C TYR A 85 6.18 -0.98 7.75
N ILE A 86 5.27 -1.31 8.68
CA ILE A 86 5.54 -2.26 9.77
C ILE A 86 5.90 -3.64 9.21
N LEU A 87 5.14 -4.13 8.22
CA LEU A 87 5.42 -5.41 7.58
C LEU A 87 6.81 -5.45 6.95
N GLN A 88 7.17 -4.40 6.19
CA GLN A 88 8.41 -4.35 5.43
C GLN A 88 9.65 -4.08 6.26
N ASN A 89 9.55 -3.24 7.30
CA ASN A 89 10.71 -2.77 8.07
C ASN A 89 10.87 -3.47 9.42
N ILE A 90 9.82 -4.11 9.92
CA ILE A 90 9.85 -4.81 11.21
C ILE A 90 9.63 -6.30 11.02
N VAL A 91 8.52 -6.72 10.40
CA VAL A 91 8.15 -8.14 10.36
C VAL A 91 9.05 -8.95 9.44
N ILE A 92 9.19 -8.57 8.18
CA ILE A 92 9.99 -9.33 7.20
C ILE A 92 11.46 -9.45 7.62
N PRO A 93 12.14 -8.37 8.06
CA PRO A 93 13.54 -8.47 8.49
C PRO A 93 13.71 -9.41 9.68
N ARG A 94 12.77 -9.41 10.63
CA ARG A 94 12.81 -10.34 11.78
C ARG A 94 12.67 -11.78 11.33
N ILE A 95 11.75 -12.08 10.42
CA ILE A 95 11.58 -13.42 9.86
C ILE A 95 12.84 -13.84 9.08
N ALA A 96 13.42 -12.94 8.28
CA ALA A 96 14.64 -13.21 7.52
C ALA A 96 15.82 -13.57 8.45
N ILE A 97 15.99 -12.83 9.55
CA ILE A 97 17.01 -13.13 10.57
C ILE A 97 16.76 -14.50 11.21
N MET A 98 15.51 -14.86 11.54
CA MET A 98 15.18 -16.17 12.11
C MET A 98 15.51 -17.31 11.13
N ILE A 99 15.18 -17.16 9.85
CA ILE A 99 15.49 -18.15 8.81
C ILE A 99 17.00 -18.29 8.59
N ALA A 100 17.73 -17.17 8.62
CA ALA A 100 19.18 -17.17 8.49
C ALA A 100 19.89 -17.75 9.72
N GLY A 101 19.38 -17.48 10.92
CA GLY A 101 19.90 -17.98 12.19
C GLY A 101 19.72 -19.49 12.36
N ALA A 102 18.65 -20.07 11.80
CA ALA A 102 18.43 -21.52 11.77
C ALA A 102 19.41 -22.29 10.86
N ALA A 103 20.32 -21.59 10.17
CA ALA A 103 21.36 -22.18 9.32
C ALA A 103 22.68 -22.48 10.05
N PHE A 104 22.77 -22.18 11.35
CA PHE A 104 23.91 -22.43 12.23
C PHE A 104 23.49 -23.36 13.38
#